data_AF-A0A3S0Z7K5-F1
#
_entry.id   AF-A0A3S0Z7K5-F1
#
_cell.length_a   1.000
_cell.length_b   1.000
_cell.length_c   1.000
_cell.angle_alpha   90.00
_cell.angle_beta   90.00
_cell.angle_gamma   90.00
#
_symmetry.space_group_name_H-M   'P 1'
#
loop_
_entity.id
_entity.type
_entity.pdbx_description
1 polymer ?
#
loop_
_entity_poly.entity_id
_entity_poly.type
_entity_poly.pdbx_seq_one_letter_code
_entity_poly.pdbx_strand_id
1 'polypeptide(L)'
;CDTVTDGGGWIVIQRRSTGDVDFYRNWASYKAGFGTLDNDFWLGNDNIHTITSTGKYELRVDLKYKGKSKIARYGNNKFIIENEDDKYKLHVGTYKNGFAGLQKNFTGSKRFAIYSDDPCSNSLELLNKLDDRLESMEYKIDFSHNEFALRRNFVLPQKCKKNAFILYPFLTQYIVIYNNEYPGVDTPLLCDTVTDGGGWIVIQRRSTGDVDFYRNWASYKVGFGTLDKEFWLGNDNIHAITSTGKYELRVDLKYNGQSKFARYDMFVIDSEDDNYKLHVGSYSGTAGDSLNYHNSYPFSTFDKDNDGSTVVNCANLRTGAWWYRFCNHSNLNGKW
;
A
#
# COMPACT_ATOMS: atom_id res chain seq x y z
N CYS A 1 -7.87 -2.13 -28.83
CA CYS A 1 -8.19 -1.77 -30.22
C CYS A 1 -7.18 -0.76 -30.72
N ASP A 2 -6.85 -0.79 -32.01
CA ASP A 2 -6.10 0.27 -32.70
C ASP A 2 -7.10 1.15 -33.46
N THR A 3 -7.24 2.37 -32.97
CA THR A 3 -8.17 3.40 -33.45
C THR A 3 -7.52 4.39 -34.42
N VAL A 4 -6.21 4.25 -34.68
CA VAL A 4 -5.43 5.23 -35.43
C VAL A 4 -5.12 4.72 -36.84
N THR A 5 -4.76 3.44 -36.97
CA THR A 5 -4.37 2.86 -38.25
C THR A 5 -5.56 2.79 -39.21
N ASP A 6 -5.46 3.40 -40.40
CA ASP A 6 -6.51 3.50 -41.43
C ASP A 6 -7.87 4.03 -40.94
N GLY A 7 -7.89 4.97 -40.00
CA GLY A 7 -9.17 5.46 -39.46
C GLY A 7 -9.79 4.55 -38.39
N GLY A 8 -9.05 3.53 -37.93
CA GLY A 8 -9.37 2.75 -36.73
C GLY A 8 -10.15 1.45 -36.98
N GLY A 9 -10.64 0.85 -35.90
CA GLY A 9 -11.43 -0.39 -35.95
C GLY A 9 -10.60 -1.69 -36.02
N TRP A 10 -9.30 -1.65 -35.75
CA TRP A 10 -8.46 -2.84 -35.83
C TRP A 10 -8.27 -3.51 -34.47
N ILE A 11 -8.60 -4.79 -34.35
CA ILE A 11 -8.20 -5.62 -33.21
C ILE A 11 -6.80 -6.16 -33.50
N VAL A 12 -5.80 -5.73 -32.72
CA VAL A 12 -4.43 -6.24 -32.86
C VAL A 12 -4.34 -7.59 -32.13
N ILE A 13 -4.05 -8.66 -32.87
CA ILE A 13 -3.94 -10.02 -32.33
C ILE A 13 -2.50 -10.42 -32.02
N GLN A 14 -1.53 -9.72 -32.64
CA GLN A 14 -0.12 -9.88 -32.33
C GLN A 14 0.63 -8.57 -32.57
N ARG A 15 1.55 -8.26 -31.67
CA ARG A 15 2.57 -7.23 -31.87
C ARG A 15 3.97 -7.78 -31.53
N ARG A 16 4.92 -7.53 -32.42
CA ARG A 16 6.36 -7.71 -32.19
C ARG A 16 7.08 -6.46 -32.68
N SER A 17 7.51 -5.62 -31.77
CA SER A 17 8.06 -4.29 -31.99
C SER A 17 9.44 -4.13 -31.37
N THR A 18 9.60 -4.59 -30.13
CA THR A 18 10.83 -4.38 -29.35
C THR A 18 11.70 -5.64 -29.31
N GLY A 19 11.09 -6.82 -29.35
CA GLY A 19 11.77 -8.10 -29.16
C GLY A 19 11.92 -8.52 -27.70
N ASP A 20 11.36 -7.76 -26.75
CA ASP A 20 11.54 -7.98 -25.31
C ASP A 20 10.79 -9.20 -24.77
N VAL A 21 9.75 -9.63 -25.48
CA VAL A 21 8.97 -10.81 -25.10
C VAL A 21 9.46 -12.01 -25.90
N ASP A 22 9.84 -13.07 -25.18
CA ASP A 22 10.18 -14.35 -25.79
C ASP A 22 8.93 -15.04 -26.36
N PHE A 23 8.98 -15.38 -27.66
CA PHE A 23 7.93 -16.12 -28.37
C PHE A 23 8.26 -17.60 -28.52
N TYR A 24 9.42 -18.07 -28.05
CA TYR A 24 9.76 -19.49 -27.98
C TYR A 24 9.07 -20.14 -26.76
N ARG A 25 7.74 -20.32 -26.87
CA ARG A 25 6.88 -20.75 -25.76
C ARG A 25 6.13 -22.05 -26.06
N ASN A 26 5.64 -22.66 -24.99
CA ASN A 26 4.83 -23.88 -25.03
C ASN A 26 3.42 -23.64 -25.58
N TRP A 27 2.72 -24.74 -25.87
CA TRP A 27 1.36 -24.76 -26.38
C TRP A 27 0.36 -23.98 -25.51
N ALA A 28 0.40 -24.19 -24.19
CA ALA A 28 -0.49 -23.53 -23.24
C ALA A 28 -0.38 -22.00 -23.31
N SER A 29 0.83 -21.47 -23.50
CA SER A 29 1.05 -20.03 -23.68
C SER A 29 0.42 -19.51 -24.97
N TYR A 30 0.57 -20.22 -26.09
CA TYR A 30 -0.04 -19.81 -27.36
C TYR A 30 -1.56 -19.94 -27.38
N LYS A 31 -2.11 -20.84 -26.56
CA LYS A 31 -3.53 -20.97 -26.32
C LYS A 31 -4.09 -19.78 -25.52
N ALA A 32 -3.50 -19.49 -24.36
CA ALA A 32 -3.96 -18.44 -23.45
C ALA A 32 -3.60 -17.01 -23.88
N GLY A 33 -2.48 -16.83 -24.58
CA GLY A 33 -1.87 -15.53 -24.84
C GLY A 33 -0.75 -15.18 -23.86
N PHE A 34 0.08 -14.20 -24.22
CA PHE A 34 1.20 -13.73 -23.41
C PHE A 34 1.71 -12.36 -23.89
N GLY A 35 2.47 -11.67 -23.04
CA GLY A 35 3.00 -10.33 -23.30
C GLY A 35 2.14 -9.23 -22.70
N THR A 36 2.39 -7.98 -23.08
CA THR A 36 1.63 -6.81 -22.61
C THR A 36 1.14 -5.97 -23.79
N LEU A 37 0.00 -5.30 -23.63
CA LEU A 37 -0.62 -4.50 -24.71
C LEU A 37 0.23 -3.28 -25.10
N ASP A 38 1.07 -2.80 -24.18
CA ASP A 38 2.00 -1.68 -24.40
C ASP A 38 3.22 -2.10 -25.22
N ASN A 39 3.59 -3.39 -25.19
CA ASN A 39 4.79 -3.92 -25.83
C ASN A 39 4.45 -5.09 -26.79
N ASP A 40 5.32 -6.10 -26.83
CA ASP A 40 5.17 -7.30 -27.64
C ASP A 40 4.17 -8.26 -27.00
N PHE A 41 3.22 -8.79 -27.78
CA PHE A 41 2.23 -9.73 -27.27
C PHE A 41 1.65 -10.65 -28.33
N TRP A 42 1.07 -11.75 -27.85
CA TRP A 42 0.21 -12.68 -28.58
C TRP A 42 -1.13 -12.77 -27.84
N LEU A 43 -2.24 -12.54 -28.55
CA LEU A 43 -3.56 -12.49 -27.92
C LEU A 43 -4.04 -13.85 -27.38
N GLY A 44 -3.53 -14.96 -27.93
CA GLY A 44 -3.96 -16.32 -27.58
C GLY A 44 -4.96 -16.90 -28.57
N ASN A 45 -4.76 -18.17 -28.95
CA ASN A 45 -5.63 -18.86 -29.91
C ASN A 45 -7.08 -18.97 -29.42
N ASP A 46 -7.30 -19.19 -28.12
CA ASP A 46 -8.66 -19.25 -27.54
C ASP A 46 -9.39 -17.92 -27.78
N ASN A 47 -8.74 -16.81 -27.46
CA ASN A 47 -9.30 -15.47 -27.63
C ASN A 47 -9.57 -15.14 -29.09
N ILE A 48 -8.63 -15.46 -29.99
CA ILE A 48 -8.80 -15.22 -31.43
C ILE A 48 -9.94 -16.08 -31.99
N HIS A 49 -10.05 -17.35 -31.58
CA HIS A 49 -11.17 -18.22 -31.95
C HIS A 49 -12.51 -17.62 -31.50
N THR A 50 -12.63 -17.22 -30.23
CA THR A 50 -13.86 -16.62 -29.69
C THR A 50 -14.26 -15.34 -30.43
N ILE A 51 -13.29 -14.47 -30.74
CA ILE A 51 -13.55 -13.22 -31.47
C ILE A 51 -14.02 -13.54 -32.90
N THR A 52 -13.32 -14.46 -33.59
CA THR A 52 -13.54 -14.72 -35.01
C THR A 52 -14.71 -15.65 -35.32
N SER A 53 -15.27 -16.35 -34.33
CA SER A 53 -16.42 -17.24 -34.50
C SER A 53 -17.76 -16.50 -34.64
N THR A 54 -17.84 -15.26 -34.15
CA THR A 54 -19.10 -14.49 -34.06
C THR A 54 -19.27 -13.46 -35.17
N GLY A 55 -18.30 -13.34 -36.06
CA GLY A 55 -18.29 -12.28 -37.04
C GLY A 55 -17.39 -12.58 -38.23
N LYS A 56 -17.35 -11.62 -39.14
CA LYS A 56 -16.52 -11.70 -40.32
C LYS A 56 -15.40 -10.68 -40.23
N TYR A 57 -14.18 -11.16 -40.42
CA TYR A 57 -12.99 -10.35 -40.21
C TYR A 57 -12.08 -10.30 -41.44
N GLU A 58 -11.47 -9.14 -41.68
CA GLU A 58 -10.36 -8.99 -42.62
C GLU A 58 -9.03 -9.05 -41.87
N LEU A 59 -8.00 -9.68 -42.46
CA LEU A 59 -6.67 -9.73 -41.87
C LEU A 59 -5.75 -8.70 -42.52
N ARG A 60 -5.04 -7.96 -41.67
CA ARG A 60 -3.95 -7.08 -42.04
C ARG A 60 -2.67 -7.52 -41.36
N VAL A 61 -1.58 -7.54 -42.13
CA VAL A 61 -0.23 -7.82 -41.65
C VAL A 61 0.68 -6.66 -42.00
N ASP A 62 1.25 -6.02 -40.99
CA ASP A 62 2.26 -4.97 -41.15
C ASP A 62 3.64 -5.52 -40.80
N LEU A 63 4.59 -5.32 -41.71
CA LEU A 63 5.99 -5.68 -41.57
C LEU A 63 6.85 -4.43 -41.72
N LYS A 64 7.77 -4.19 -40.78
CA LYS A 64 8.69 -3.05 -40.89
C LYS A 64 10.12 -3.48 -40.59
N TYR A 65 11.04 -3.11 -41.48
CA TYR A 65 12.47 -3.44 -41.40
C TYR A 65 13.31 -2.31 -41.98
N LYS A 66 14.34 -1.86 -41.24
CA LYS A 66 15.26 -0.79 -41.65
C LYS A 66 14.54 0.43 -42.25
N GLY A 67 13.49 0.89 -41.55
CA GLY A 67 12.69 2.06 -41.95
C GLY A 67 11.70 1.83 -43.10
N LYS A 68 11.70 0.67 -43.77
CA LYS A 68 10.74 0.33 -44.82
C LYS A 68 9.55 -0.43 -44.24
N SER A 69 8.34 -0.03 -44.62
CA SER A 69 7.09 -0.70 -44.25
C SER A 69 6.49 -1.45 -45.43
N LYS A 70 6.02 -2.66 -45.19
CA LYS A 70 5.24 -3.48 -46.13
C LYS A 70 3.95 -3.90 -45.43
N ILE A 71 2.84 -3.81 -46.15
CA ILE A 71 1.51 -4.15 -45.64
C ILE A 71 0.94 -5.20 -46.57
N ALA A 72 0.32 -6.24 -46.01
CA ALA A 72 -0.45 -7.24 -46.75
C ALA A 72 -1.87 -7.29 -46.18
N ARG A 73 -2.86 -7.39 -47.07
CA ARG A 73 -4.27 -7.54 -46.69
C ARG A 73 -4.90 -8.76 -47.31
N TYR A 74 -5.65 -9.46 -46.49
CA TYR A 74 -6.48 -10.59 -46.89
C TYR A 74 -7.91 -10.23 -46.52
N GLY A 75 -8.76 -10.12 -47.54
CA GLY A 75 -10.11 -9.60 -47.34
C GLY A 75 -11.18 -10.66 -47.54
N ASN A 76 -12.34 -10.20 -48.00
CA ASN A 76 -13.57 -10.99 -48.12
C ASN A 76 -14.12 -11.46 -46.77
N ASN A 77 -13.75 -10.79 -45.67
CA ASN A 77 -14.47 -10.95 -44.41
C ASN A 77 -14.46 -12.44 -43.96
N LYS A 78 -13.29 -13.08 -44.06
CA LYS A 78 -13.10 -14.55 -43.98
C LYS A 78 -11.94 -14.99 -43.08
N PHE A 79 -11.38 -14.10 -42.27
CA PHE A 79 -10.41 -14.50 -41.25
C PHE A 79 -11.13 -15.18 -40.08
N ILE A 80 -10.92 -16.48 -39.92
CA ILE A 80 -11.48 -17.30 -38.85
C ILE A 80 -10.40 -18.24 -38.33
N ILE A 81 -10.30 -18.35 -37.00
CA ILE A 81 -9.59 -19.45 -36.36
C ILE A 81 -10.65 -20.41 -35.84
N GLU A 82 -10.78 -21.59 -36.45
CA GLU A 82 -11.64 -22.67 -35.95
C GLU A 82 -10.87 -23.50 -34.92
N ASN A 83 -11.54 -24.01 -33.89
CA ASN A 83 -10.96 -24.88 -32.88
C ASN A 83 -11.79 -26.16 -32.76
N GLU A 84 -11.16 -27.30 -32.99
CA GLU A 84 -11.75 -28.63 -32.81
C GLU A 84 -10.75 -29.49 -32.03
N ASP A 85 -11.12 -29.95 -30.83
CA ASP A 85 -10.28 -30.76 -29.95
C ASP A 85 -8.85 -30.22 -29.74
N ASP A 86 -8.75 -28.92 -29.43
CA ASP A 86 -7.47 -28.21 -29.21
C ASP A 86 -6.59 -28.19 -30.48
N LYS A 87 -7.20 -28.23 -31.67
CA LYS A 87 -6.53 -28.01 -32.95
C LYS A 87 -7.10 -26.77 -33.62
N TYR A 88 -6.25 -25.74 -33.72
CA TYR A 88 -6.62 -24.48 -34.36
C TYR A 88 -6.35 -24.52 -35.85
N LYS A 89 -7.38 -24.23 -36.65
CA LYS A 89 -7.30 -24.15 -38.10
C LYS A 89 -7.53 -22.72 -38.56
N LEU A 90 -6.59 -22.20 -39.35
CA LEU A 90 -6.70 -20.87 -39.95
C LEU A 90 -7.47 -20.93 -41.27
N HIS A 91 -8.54 -20.15 -41.33
CA HIS A 91 -9.26 -19.82 -42.54
C HIS A 91 -8.99 -18.35 -42.83
N VAL A 92 -8.55 -18.05 -44.04
CA VAL A 92 -8.26 -16.68 -44.47
C VAL A 92 -8.78 -16.48 -45.88
N GLY A 93 -9.37 -15.32 -46.14
CA GLY A 93 -9.90 -14.99 -47.46
C GLY A 93 -8.81 -14.74 -48.49
N THR A 94 -9.23 -14.34 -49.69
CA THR A 94 -8.30 -14.12 -50.79
C THR A 94 -7.40 -12.92 -50.48
N TYR A 95 -6.15 -13.04 -50.90
CA TYR A 95 -5.21 -11.94 -50.92
C TYR A 95 -5.79 -10.79 -51.75
N LYS A 96 -5.89 -9.60 -51.13
CA LYS A 96 -6.41 -8.40 -51.80
C LYS A 96 -5.28 -7.62 -52.46
N ASN A 97 -4.28 -7.22 -51.67
CA ASN A 97 -3.17 -6.39 -52.12
C ASN A 97 -2.02 -6.40 -51.09
N GLY A 98 -0.85 -5.88 -51.49
CA GLY A 98 0.33 -5.76 -50.64
C GLY A 98 1.56 -6.55 -51.10
N PHE A 99 2.27 -7.17 -50.16
CA PHE A 99 3.41 -8.02 -50.46
C PHE A 99 2.98 -9.51 -50.55
N ALA A 100 3.17 -10.15 -51.70
CA ALA A 100 2.68 -11.50 -52.01
C ALA A 100 3.54 -12.65 -51.46
N GLY A 101 4.37 -12.43 -50.44
CA GLY A 101 5.20 -13.49 -49.87
C GLY A 101 5.61 -13.20 -48.44
N LEU A 102 4.93 -13.79 -47.46
CA LEU A 102 5.44 -13.82 -46.09
C LEU A 102 6.82 -14.51 -46.13
N GLN A 103 7.90 -13.74 -45.99
CA GLN A 103 9.26 -14.29 -46.05
C GLN A 103 9.45 -15.27 -44.89
N LYS A 104 9.92 -16.49 -45.19
CA LYS A 104 10.19 -17.53 -44.18
C LYS A 104 11.02 -17.02 -42.99
N ASN A 105 11.94 -16.07 -43.23
CA ASN A 105 12.89 -15.55 -42.22
C ASN A 105 12.89 -14.01 -42.15
N PHE A 106 11.72 -13.38 -41.94
CA PHE A 106 11.67 -11.93 -41.74
C PHE A 106 12.22 -11.50 -40.37
N THR A 107 13.26 -10.67 -40.40
CA THR A 107 13.79 -9.93 -39.24
C THR A 107 13.22 -8.51 -39.28
N GLY A 108 12.68 -8.02 -38.16
CA GLY A 108 11.97 -6.74 -38.09
C GLY A 108 10.65 -6.84 -37.33
N SER A 109 9.99 -5.69 -37.16
CA SER A 109 8.73 -5.62 -36.41
C SER A 109 7.55 -6.17 -37.23
N LYS A 110 6.64 -6.86 -36.55
CA LYS A 110 5.47 -7.55 -37.11
C LYS A 110 4.23 -7.15 -36.33
N ARG A 111 3.15 -6.79 -37.02
CA ARG A 111 1.84 -6.54 -36.40
C ARG A 111 0.79 -7.28 -37.21
N PHE A 112 -0.05 -8.06 -36.53
CA PHE A 112 -1.20 -8.73 -37.11
C PHE A 112 -2.44 -8.13 -36.49
N ALA A 113 -3.37 -7.70 -37.32
CA ALA A 113 -4.62 -7.13 -36.86
C ALA A 113 -5.79 -7.59 -37.73
N ILE A 114 -6.95 -7.71 -37.09
CA ILE A 114 -8.20 -8.10 -37.74
C ILE A 114 -9.20 -6.95 -37.65
N TYR A 115 -10.01 -6.79 -38.69
CA TYR A 115 -11.01 -5.73 -38.80
C TYR A 115 -12.39 -6.30 -39.07
N SER A 116 -13.41 -5.71 -38.46
CA SER A 116 -14.83 -5.93 -38.80
C SER A 116 -15.52 -4.57 -38.91
N ASP A 117 -16.77 -4.51 -39.34
CA ASP A 117 -17.49 -3.25 -39.50
C ASP A 117 -17.83 -2.57 -38.16
N ASP A 118 -17.76 -3.31 -37.04
CA ASP A 118 -18.02 -2.78 -35.70
C ASP A 118 -17.30 -3.45 -34.50
N PRO A 119 -15.99 -3.76 -34.57
CA PRO A 119 -15.31 -4.62 -33.58
C PRO A 119 -14.99 -3.92 -32.26
N CYS A 120 -15.09 -2.59 -32.22
CA CYS A 120 -14.68 -1.79 -31.07
C CYS A 120 -15.79 -0.86 -30.52
N SER A 121 -17.00 -0.86 -31.08
CA SER A 121 -18.15 -0.13 -30.52
C SER A 121 -18.51 -0.63 -29.12
N ASN A 122 -18.56 -1.95 -28.95
CA ASN A 122 -18.86 -2.55 -27.65
C ASN A 122 -17.79 -2.25 -26.60
N SER A 123 -16.54 -2.01 -26.98
CA SER A 123 -15.50 -1.63 -26.01
C SER A 123 -15.58 -0.17 -25.60
N LEU A 124 -16.01 0.73 -26.49
CA LEU A 124 -16.32 2.12 -26.13
C LEU A 124 -17.61 2.19 -25.28
N GLU A 125 -18.62 1.38 -25.59
CA GLU A 125 -19.84 1.28 -24.78
C GLU A 125 -19.56 0.60 -23.42
N LEU A 126 -18.66 -0.39 -23.37
CA LEU A 126 -18.19 -0.98 -22.10
C LEU A 126 -17.33 -0.02 -21.30
N LEU A 127 -16.45 0.77 -21.94
CA LEU A 127 -15.67 1.82 -21.29
C LEU A 127 -16.59 2.92 -20.77
N ASN A 128 -17.56 3.38 -21.56
CA ASN A 128 -18.56 4.34 -21.10
C ASN A 128 -19.43 3.74 -19.99
N LYS A 129 -19.82 2.47 -20.06
CA LYS A 129 -20.51 1.79 -18.95
C LYS A 129 -19.60 1.58 -17.73
N LEU A 130 -18.28 1.50 -17.90
CA LEU A 130 -17.30 1.42 -16.82
C LEU A 130 -17.06 2.80 -16.20
N ASP A 131 -16.98 3.85 -17.01
CA ASP A 131 -16.90 5.24 -16.59
C ASP A 131 -18.21 5.68 -15.93
N ASP A 132 -19.38 5.38 -16.51
CA ASP A 132 -20.69 5.60 -15.88
C ASP A 132 -20.80 4.81 -14.58
N ARG A 133 -20.24 3.60 -14.51
CA ARG A 133 -20.20 2.81 -13.27
C ARG A 133 -19.20 3.38 -12.28
N LEU A 134 -18.04 3.88 -12.71
CA LEU A 134 -17.02 4.56 -11.92
C LEU A 134 -17.59 5.86 -11.37
N GLU A 135 -18.18 6.71 -12.19
CA GLU A 135 -18.92 7.91 -11.79
C GLU A 135 -20.11 7.56 -10.90
N SER A 136 -20.86 6.48 -11.17
CA SER A 136 -21.93 6.05 -10.25
C SER A 136 -21.38 5.49 -8.94
N MET A 137 -20.18 4.92 -8.94
CA MET A 137 -19.50 4.41 -7.76
C MET A 137 -18.88 5.56 -6.98
N GLU A 138 -18.29 6.54 -7.64
CA GLU A 138 -17.81 7.80 -7.07
C GLU A 138 -18.98 8.61 -6.52
N TYR A 139 -20.09 8.74 -7.25
CA TYR A 139 -21.32 9.35 -6.78
C TYR A 139 -21.98 8.53 -5.67
N LYS A 140 -21.92 7.19 -5.66
CA LYS A 140 -22.40 6.37 -4.51
C LYS A 140 -21.44 6.43 -3.34
N ILE A 141 -20.15 6.60 -3.57
CA ILE A 141 -19.16 6.89 -2.54
C ILE A 141 -19.49 8.27 -1.98
N ASP A 142 -19.73 9.29 -2.79
CA ASP A 142 -20.03 10.66 -2.36
C ASP A 142 -21.43 10.82 -1.76
N PHE A 143 -22.42 10.09 -2.28
CA PHE A 143 -23.78 9.97 -1.74
C PHE A 143 -23.80 9.12 -0.48
N SER A 144 -22.98 8.07 -0.37
CA SER A 144 -22.80 7.38 0.92
C SER A 144 -22.05 8.28 1.91
N HIS A 145 -21.04 9.04 1.50
CA HIS A 145 -20.41 10.06 2.36
C HIS A 145 -21.44 11.12 2.80
N ASN A 146 -22.35 11.57 1.93
CA ASN A 146 -23.36 12.60 2.22
C ASN A 146 -24.61 12.09 2.96
N GLU A 147 -25.10 10.88 2.67
CA GLU A 147 -26.22 10.26 3.39
C GLU A 147 -25.75 9.77 4.78
N PHE A 148 -24.49 9.36 4.92
CA PHE A 148 -23.84 9.21 6.24
C PHE A 148 -23.64 10.57 6.94
N ALA A 149 -23.28 11.65 6.22
CA ALA A 149 -23.12 12.97 6.80
C ALA A 149 -24.44 13.57 7.31
N LEU A 150 -25.58 13.27 6.67
CA LEU A 150 -26.89 13.78 7.07
C LEU A 150 -27.61 12.92 8.12
N ARG A 151 -27.21 11.65 8.32
CA ARG A 151 -27.84 10.77 9.34
C ARG A 151 -27.05 10.54 10.63
N ARG A 152 -25.81 11.01 10.78
CA ARG A 152 -25.08 10.87 12.06
C ARG A 152 -24.11 12.03 12.33
N ASN A 153 -24.28 12.65 13.49
CA ASN A 153 -23.17 13.12 14.32
C ASN A 153 -22.21 11.95 14.65
N PHE A 154 -21.39 11.51 13.70
CA PHE A 154 -20.27 10.60 13.91
C PHE A 154 -19.02 11.24 13.30
N VAL A 155 -18.58 12.33 13.92
CA VAL A 155 -17.20 12.79 13.77
C VAL A 155 -16.34 11.72 14.44
N LEU A 156 -15.55 10.96 13.65
CA LEU A 156 -14.47 10.16 14.23
C LEU A 156 -13.61 11.12 15.06
N PRO A 157 -13.31 10.82 16.33
CA PRO A 157 -12.61 11.75 17.19
C PRO A 157 -11.25 12.08 16.56
N GLN A 158 -10.94 13.37 16.44
CA GLN A 158 -9.64 13.84 15.95
C GLN A 158 -8.61 13.96 17.08
N LYS A 159 -9.05 13.77 18.33
CA LYS A 159 -8.22 13.73 19.54
C LYS A 159 -8.68 12.59 20.43
N CYS A 160 -7.75 11.90 21.08
CA CYS A 160 -8.10 10.98 22.17
C CYS A 160 -8.72 11.80 23.31
N LYS A 161 -10.02 11.62 23.57
CA LYS A 161 -10.75 12.39 24.59
C LYS A 161 -11.27 11.47 25.69
N LYS A 162 -10.98 11.83 26.94
CA LYS A 162 -11.51 11.13 28.11
C LYS A 162 -13.04 11.25 28.15
N ASN A 163 -13.70 10.13 28.46
CA ASN A 163 -15.15 10.00 28.50
C ASN A 163 -15.85 10.38 27.18
N ALA A 164 -15.20 10.14 26.03
CA ALA A 164 -15.84 10.32 24.73
C ALA A 164 -17.08 9.41 24.61
N PHE A 165 -18.20 9.97 24.14
CA PHE A 165 -19.42 9.19 23.86
C PHE A 165 -19.20 8.35 22.60
N ILE A 166 -18.87 7.07 22.76
CA ILE A 166 -18.78 6.12 21.65
C ILE A 166 -20.12 5.37 21.56
N LEU A 167 -20.87 5.62 20.49
CA LEU A 167 -22.17 5.00 20.23
C LEU A 167 -21.98 3.53 19.79
N TYR A 168 -22.64 2.59 20.49
CA TYR A 168 -22.69 1.15 20.21
C TYR A 168 -23.13 0.83 18.76
N PRO A 169 -22.62 -0.24 18.10
CA PRO A 169 -22.22 -1.52 18.71
C PRO A 169 -20.70 -1.83 18.75
N PHE A 170 -19.81 -0.86 18.54
CA PHE A 170 -18.36 -1.11 18.45
C PHE A 170 -17.55 -0.37 19.52
N LEU A 171 -17.53 -0.88 20.76
CA LEU A 171 -16.48 -0.53 21.73
C LEU A 171 -15.23 -1.34 21.39
N THR A 172 -14.35 -0.78 20.56
CA THR A 172 -13.00 -1.33 20.42
C THR A 172 -12.11 -0.67 21.47
N GLN A 173 -11.32 -1.47 22.21
CA GLN A 173 -10.38 -0.92 23.20
C GLN A 173 -9.48 0.15 22.57
N TYR A 174 -9.06 -0.09 21.33
CA TYR A 174 -8.24 0.85 20.57
C TYR A 174 -8.95 1.32 19.30
N ILE A 175 -8.75 2.59 18.95
CA ILE A 175 -9.12 3.18 17.66
C ILE A 175 -7.91 3.90 17.05
N VAL A 176 -7.85 3.95 15.72
CA VAL A 176 -6.81 4.71 15.01
C VAL A 176 -7.40 6.04 14.52
N ILE A 177 -6.77 7.14 14.87
CA ILE A 177 -7.07 8.49 14.36
C ILE A 177 -6.07 8.79 13.25
N TYR A 178 -6.51 8.80 12.00
CA TYR A 178 -5.66 9.12 10.85
C TYR A 178 -5.43 10.63 10.70
N ASN A 179 -6.48 11.43 10.86
CA ASN A 179 -6.44 12.89 10.72
C ASN A 179 -6.49 13.53 12.11
N ASN A 180 -5.39 13.40 12.85
CA ASN A 180 -5.31 13.93 14.21
C ASN A 180 -5.10 15.45 14.21
N GLU A 181 -5.53 16.13 15.27
CA GLU A 181 -5.39 17.59 15.42
C GLU A 181 -4.33 17.99 16.47
N TYR A 182 -3.33 17.13 16.73
CA TYR A 182 -2.20 17.49 17.58
C TYR A 182 -1.19 18.28 16.72
N PRO A 183 -0.87 19.54 17.09
CA PRO A 183 0.07 20.36 16.32
C PRO A 183 1.43 19.66 16.15
N GLY A 184 1.93 19.61 14.91
CA GLY A 184 3.25 19.02 14.60
C GLY A 184 3.29 17.49 14.56
N VAL A 185 2.13 16.82 14.55
CA VAL A 185 2.04 15.35 14.49
C VAL A 185 1.29 14.92 13.24
N ASP A 186 2.04 14.54 12.20
CA ASP A 186 1.47 14.11 10.91
C ASP A 186 1.22 12.59 10.82
N THR A 187 1.56 11.83 11.88
CA THR A 187 1.37 10.38 11.93
C THR A 187 0.02 9.99 12.55
N PRO A 188 -0.62 8.90 12.10
CA PRO A 188 -1.82 8.38 12.77
C PRO A 188 -1.55 8.04 14.24
N LEU A 189 -2.56 8.21 15.09
CA LEU A 189 -2.47 7.94 16.53
C LEU A 189 -3.37 6.77 16.93
N LEU A 190 -2.87 5.89 17.80
CA LEU A 190 -3.68 4.87 18.44
C LEU A 190 -4.22 5.41 19.77
N CYS A 191 -5.55 5.45 19.92
CA CYS A 191 -6.21 5.86 21.15
C CYS A 191 -6.79 4.66 21.90
N ASP A 192 -6.48 4.52 23.20
CA ASP A 192 -7.26 3.66 24.10
C ASP A 192 -8.51 4.43 24.56
N THR A 193 -9.68 3.86 24.28
CA THR A 193 -10.99 4.49 24.54
C THR A 193 -11.70 3.94 25.78
N VAL A 194 -11.12 2.96 26.46
CA VAL A 194 -11.78 2.19 27.53
C VAL A 194 -11.05 2.32 28.86
N THR A 195 -9.72 2.21 28.86
CA THR A 195 -8.91 2.17 30.10
C THR A 195 -9.03 3.49 30.88
N ASP A 196 -9.36 3.45 32.17
CA ASP A 196 -9.51 4.63 33.05
C ASP A 196 -10.40 5.75 32.46
N GLY A 197 -11.49 5.38 31.77
CA GLY A 197 -12.39 6.32 31.10
C GLY A 197 -11.95 6.75 29.70
N GLY A 198 -10.91 6.12 29.16
CA GLY A 198 -10.40 6.34 27.81
C GLY A 198 -9.70 7.68 27.62
N GLY A 199 -9.36 7.96 26.35
CA GLY A 199 -8.69 9.19 25.95
C GLY A 199 -7.16 9.12 26.02
N TRP A 200 -6.60 7.92 26.12
CA TRP A 200 -5.14 7.75 26.16
C TRP A 200 -4.56 7.70 24.76
N ILE A 201 -3.53 8.51 24.51
CA ILE A 201 -2.69 8.36 23.32
C ILE A 201 -1.66 7.27 23.62
N VAL A 202 -1.68 6.19 22.84
CA VAL A 202 -0.70 5.11 23.00
C VAL A 202 0.58 5.52 22.28
N ILE A 203 1.63 5.79 23.05
CA ILE A 203 2.95 6.22 22.51
C ILE A 203 3.92 5.05 22.31
N GLN A 204 3.67 3.93 22.98
CA GLN A 204 4.49 2.72 22.91
C GLN A 204 3.62 1.49 23.16
N ARG A 205 3.90 0.40 22.45
CA ARG A 205 3.24 -0.89 22.69
C ARG A 205 4.20 -2.05 22.45
N ARG A 206 4.26 -3.00 23.40
CA ARG A 206 4.94 -4.31 23.28
C ARG A 206 3.94 -5.43 23.55
N SER A 207 3.95 -6.48 22.74
CA SER A 207 3.00 -7.58 22.85
C SER A 207 3.50 -8.93 22.35
N THR A 208 4.39 -8.97 21.35
CA THR A 208 4.79 -10.20 20.66
C THR A 208 6.30 -10.38 20.52
N GLY A 209 7.07 -9.29 20.56
CA GLY A 209 8.51 -9.31 20.30
C GLY A 209 8.88 -9.36 18.82
N ASP A 210 7.92 -9.15 17.91
CA ASP A 210 8.14 -9.19 16.45
C ASP A 210 8.88 -7.97 15.94
N VAL A 211 8.78 -6.83 16.64
CA VAL A 211 9.46 -5.60 16.25
C VAL A 211 10.73 -5.46 17.08
N ASP A 212 11.86 -5.29 16.39
CA ASP A 212 13.13 -4.98 17.04
C ASP A 212 13.13 -3.54 17.57
N PHE A 213 13.32 -3.38 18.88
CA PHE A 213 13.44 -2.08 19.57
C PHE A 213 14.90 -1.67 19.79
N TYR A 214 15.89 -2.48 19.43
CA TYR A 214 17.29 -2.09 19.44
C TYR A 214 17.62 -1.24 18.20
N ARG A 215 17.13 0.00 18.20
CA ARG A 215 17.19 0.93 17.06
C ARG A 215 18.04 2.16 17.36
N ASN A 216 18.48 2.80 16.28
CA ASN A 216 19.31 4.00 16.30
C ASN A 216 18.51 5.27 16.65
N TRP A 217 19.21 6.38 16.89
CA TRP A 217 18.63 7.68 17.23
C TRP A 217 17.59 8.14 16.20
N ALA A 218 17.94 8.06 14.92
CA ALA A 218 17.07 8.49 13.82
C ALA A 218 15.73 7.73 13.81
N SER A 219 15.74 6.42 14.11
CA SER A 219 14.51 5.63 14.20
C SER A 219 13.66 6.04 15.40
N TYR A 220 14.27 6.24 16.57
CA TYR A 220 13.55 6.67 17.77
C TYR A 220 13.02 8.10 17.65
N LYS A 221 13.69 8.96 16.88
CA LYS A 221 13.22 10.32 16.55
C LYS A 221 11.90 10.28 15.78
N VAL A 222 11.84 9.57 14.65
CA VAL A 222 10.66 9.58 13.75
C VAL A 222 9.59 8.54 14.11
N GLY A 223 9.94 7.51 14.87
CA GLY A 223 9.06 6.40 15.21
C GLY A 223 9.23 5.17 14.30
N PHE A 224 8.76 4.02 14.76
CA PHE A 224 8.84 2.75 14.03
C PHE A 224 7.80 1.74 14.52
N GLY A 225 7.57 0.68 13.73
CA GLY A 225 6.58 -0.34 14.02
C GLY A 225 5.21 -0.03 13.40
N THR A 226 4.17 -0.72 13.85
CA THR A 226 2.80 -0.55 13.33
C THR A 226 1.77 -0.46 14.46
N LEU A 227 0.77 0.41 14.31
CA LEU A 227 -0.22 0.71 15.37
C LEU A 227 -1.12 -0.50 15.73
N ASP A 228 -1.26 -1.46 14.82
CA ASP A 228 -2.00 -2.70 15.07
C ASP A 228 -1.21 -3.68 15.98
N LYS A 229 0.11 -3.54 16.05
CA LYS A 229 1.04 -4.44 16.77
C LYS A 229 1.90 -3.68 17.77
N GLU A 230 3.22 -3.72 17.58
CA GLU A 230 4.24 -3.10 18.42
C GLU A 230 4.81 -1.88 17.70
N PHE A 231 4.97 -0.79 18.43
CA PHE A 231 5.50 0.44 17.87
C PHE A 231 6.08 1.36 18.94
N TRP A 232 6.88 2.31 18.48
CA TRP A 232 7.27 3.52 19.17
C TRP A 232 6.79 4.70 18.33
N LEU A 233 6.04 5.63 18.93
CA LEU A 233 5.42 6.74 18.21
C LEU A 233 6.44 7.72 17.60
N GLY A 234 7.64 7.79 18.16
CA GLY A 234 8.68 8.73 17.75
C GLY A 234 8.82 9.88 18.74
N ASN A 235 10.05 10.22 19.09
CA ASN A 235 10.35 11.25 20.08
C ASN A 235 9.92 12.64 19.59
N ASP A 236 10.02 12.92 18.29
CA ASP A 236 9.51 14.19 17.73
C ASP A 236 8.00 14.32 17.98
N ASN A 237 7.24 13.26 17.69
CA ASN A 237 5.79 13.22 17.89
C ASN A 237 5.42 13.31 19.38
N ILE A 238 6.12 12.58 20.26
CA ILE A 238 5.86 12.60 21.71
C ILE A 238 6.18 13.99 22.29
N HIS A 239 7.26 14.64 21.86
CA HIS A 239 7.58 16.02 22.24
C HIS A 239 6.51 17.00 21.75
N ALA A 240 6.12 16.92 20.47
CA ALA A 240 5.10 17.78 19.89
C ALA A 240 3.76 17.66 20.64
N ILE A 241 3.35 16.45 21.05
CA ILE A 241 2.14 16.25 21.86
C ILE A 241 2.33 16.88 23.24
N THR A 242 3.37 16.45 23.98
CA THR A 242 3.53 16.79 25.39
C THR A 242 3.88 18.27 25.65
N SER A 243 4.39 18.99 24.65
CA SER A 243 4.67 20.43 24.72
C SER A 243 3.42 21.32 24.65
N THR A 244 2.28 20.79 24.20
CA THR A 244 1.05 21.59 23.97
C THR A 244 0.15 21.71 25.20
N GLY A 245 0.46 21.00 26.30
CA GLY A 245 -0.40 20.99 27.46
C GLY A 245 0.11 20.11 28.59
N LYS A 246 -0.77 19.82 29.55
CA LYS A 246 -0.48 18.92 30.66
C LYS A 246 -0.95 17.51 30.31
N TYR A 247 -0.01 16.58 30.23
CA TYR A 247 -0.27 15.18 29.98
C TYR A 247 0.15 14.35 31.19
N GLU A 248 -0.63 13.30 31.46
CA GLU A 248 -0.25 12.26 32.39
C GLU A 248 0.25 11.03 31.63
N LEU A 249 1.17 10.28 32.25
CA LEU A 249 1.66 9.01 31.72
C LEU A 249 1.03 7.86 32.49
N ARG A 250 0.57 6.85 31.76
CA ARG A 250 0.20 5.55 32.30
C ARG A 250 1.02 4.46 31.62
N VAL A 251 1.56 3.55 32.42
CA VAL A 251 2.27 2.36 31.97
C VAL A 251 1.49 1.15 32.44
N ASP A 252 0.96 0.36 31.51
CA ASP A 252 0.28 -0.90 31.80
C ASP A 252 1.22 -2.09 31.54
N LEU A 253 1.35 -2.96 32.54
CA LEU A 253 2.20 -4.15 32.50
C LEU A 253 1.35 -5.39 32.67
N LYS A 254 1.56 -6.39 31.82
CA LYS A 254 0.89 -7.69 31.93
C LYS A 254 1.91 -8.81 31.83
N TYR A 255 1.93 -9.70 32.83
CA TYR A 255 2.80 -10.86 32.86
C TYR A 255 2.13 -12.01 33.61
N ASN A 256 2.16 -13.22 33.04
CA ASN A 256 1.55 -14.42 33.61
C ASN A 256 0.11 -14.21 34.12
N GLY A 257 -0.72 -13.52 33.32
CA GLY A 257 -2.11 -13.23 33.67
C GLY A 257 -2.32 -12.14 34.74
N GLN A 258 -1.26 -11.64 35.37
CA GLN A 258 -1.32 -10.52 36.29
C GLN A 258 -1.18 -9.19 35.54
N SER A 259 -1.97 -8.20 35.94
CA SER A 259 -1.90 -6.84 35.40
C SER A 259 -1.56 -5.86 36.51
N LYS A 260 -0.58 -4.99 36.23
CA LYS A 260 -0.17 -3.88 37.10
C LYS A 260 -0.07 -2.61 36.28
N PHE A 261 -0.14 -1.46 36.93
CA PHE A 261 0.07 -0.18 36.26
C PHE A 261 0.87 0.80 37.11
N ALA A 262 1.55 1.73 36.44
CA ALA A 262 2.13 2.93 37.03
C ALA A 262 1.50 4.15 36.35
N ARG A 263 1.26 5.22 37.11
CA ARG A 263 0.72 6.50 36.64
C ARG A 263 1.57 7.63 37.19
N TYR A 264 1.86 8.60 36.33
CA TYR A 264 2.56 9.84 36.66
C TYR A 264 1.69 11.02 36.26
N ASP A 265 1.41 11.93 37.18
CA ASP A 265 0.49 13.08 36.97
C ASP A 265 1.02 14.15 35.99
N MET A 266 2.29 14.04 35.60
CA MET A 266 2.96 14.83 34.59
C MET A 266 3.87 13.93 33.76
N PHE A 267 3.86 14.14 32.44
CA PHE A 267 4.81 13.56 31.51
C PHE A 267 5.09 14.54 30.37
N VAL A 268 6.36 14.92 30.25
CA VAL A 268 6.88 15.75 29.17
C VAL A 268 8.25 15.22 28.77
N ILE A 269 8.57 15.32 27.48
CA ILE A 269 9.94 15.17 27.01
C ILE A 269 10.40 16.45 26.34
N ASP A 270 11.65 16.85 26.57
CA ASP A 270 12.20 18.05 25.93
C ASP A 270 12.38 17.84 24.40
N SER A 271 12.84 18.88 23.70
CA SER A 271 13.12 18.82 22.26
C SER A 271 14.35 17.97 21.95
N GLU A 272 14.64 17.77 20.66
CA GLU A 272 15.87 17.09 20.25
C GLU A 272 17.15 17.80 20.74
N ASP A 273 17.15 19.14 20.78
CA ASP A 273 18.29 19.95 21.22
C ASP A 273 18.67 19.65 22.68
N ASP A 274 17.66 19.32 23.49
CA ASP A 274 17.79 18.87 24.88
C ASP A 274 17.79 17.34 25.02
N ASN A 275 18.01 16.62 23.91
CA ASN A 275 18.08 15.17 23.81
C ASN A 275 16.86 14.45 24.38
N TYR A 276 15.66 15.01 24.17
CA TYR A 276 14.38 14.44 24.62
C TYR A 276 14.34 14.08 26.10
N LYS A 277 14.97 14.90 26.96
CA LYS A 277 15.03 14.66 28.41
C LYS A 277 13.65 14.44 29.02
N LEU A 278 13.55 13.40 29.86
CA LEU A 278 12.31 13.00 30.52
C LEU A 278 11.98 13.90 31.71
N HIS A 279 10.72 14.30 31.81
CA HIS A 279 10.14 14.92 33.00
C HIS A 279 8.88 14.16 33.40
N VAL A 280 8.91 13.55 34.59
CA VAL A 280 7.75 12.87 35.19
C VAL A 280 7.41 13.46 36.55
N GLY A 281 6.12 13.49 36.85
CA GLY A 281 5.57 13.98 38.12
C GLY A 281 5.39 12.90 39.17
N SER A 282 4.38 13.08 40.03
CA SER A 282 4.11 12.20 41.17
C SER A 282 3.62 10.83 40.73
N TYR A 283 4.21 9.77 41.29
CA TYR A 283 3.83 8.40 41.03
C TYR A 283 2.55 7.98 41.79
N SER A 284 1.73 7.16 41.14
CA SER A 284 0.69 6.33 41.75
C SER A 284 0.54 5.01 40.99
N GLY A 285 0.01 3.95 41.62
CA GLY A 285 -0.27 2.68 40.94
C GLY A 285 0.22 1.45 41.70
N THR A 286 0.12 0.30 41.04
CA THR A 286 0.40 -1.03 41.62
C THR A 286 1.68 -1.69 41.11
N ALA A 287 2.33 -1.11 40.09
CA ALA A 287 3.56 -1.64 39.49
C ALA A 287 4.84 -1.36 40.30
N GLY A 288 4.82 -0.34 41.16
CA GLY A 288 6.01 0.24 41.78
C GLY A 288 6.59 1.36 40.90
N ASP A 289 7.32 2.28 41.54
CA ASP A 289 7.91 3.43 40.86
C ASP A 289 9.33 3.12 40.36
N SER A 290 9.42 2.59 39.14
CA SER A 290 10.68 2.32 38.47
C SER A 290 11.04 3.35 37.39
N LEU A 291 10.18 4.35 37.12
CA LEU A 291 10.46 5.38 36.12
C LEU A 291 11.04 6.64 36.72
N ASN A 292 10.75 6.98 37.98
CA ASN A 292 11.30 8.18 38.61
C ASN A 292 12.83 8.17 38.71
N TYR A 293 13.46 6.98 38.74
CA TYR A 293 14.93 6.85 38.63
C TYR A 293 15.51 7.45 37.33
N HIS A 294 14.68 7.52 36.28
CA HIS A 294 15.02 8.04 34.96
C HIS A 294 14.63 9.50 34.77
N ASN A 295 13.96 10.12 35.75
CA ASN A 295 13.51 11.49 35.67
C ASN A 295 14.69 12.46 35.51
N SER A 296 14.55 13.46 34.65
CA SER A 296 15.55 14.46 34.28
C SER A 296 16.79 13.93 33.54
N TYR A 297 16.78 12.67 33.08
CA TYR A 297 17.83 12.13 32.21
C TYR A 297 17.44 12.23 30.73
N PRO A 298 18.40 12.51 29.84
CA PRO A 298 18.20 12.54 28.39
C PRO A 298 18.01 11.12 27.82
N PHE A 299 17.42 11.05 26.63
CA PHE A 299 17.24 9.79 25.93
C PHE A 299 18.57 9.32 25.32
N SER A 300 18.81 8.01 25.32
CA SER A 300 20.04 7.41 24.77
C SER A 300 19.72 6.21 23.89
N THR A 301 20.44 6.11 22.77
CA THR A 301 20.46 4.96 21.85
C THR A 301 21.89 4.43 21.72
N PHE A 302 22.08 3.28 21.05
CA PHE A 302 23.42 2.70 20.91
C PHE A 302 24.40 3.58 20.13
N ASP A 303 23.89 4.47 19.28
CA ASP A 303 24.65 5.40 18.43
C ASP A 303 24.65 6.85 18.95
N LYS A 304 23.90 7.16 20.02
CA LYS A 304 23.92 8.46 20.69
C LYS A 304 23.83 8.27 22.20
N ASP A 305 25.01 8.30 22.83
CA ASP A 305 25.17 8.11 24.27
C ASP A 305 24.99 9.43 25.01
N ASN A 306 23.84 9.60 25.67
CA ASN A 306 23.57 10.74 26.55
C ASN A 306 23.35 10.29 28.00
N ASP A 307 23.62 9.02 28.33
CA ASP A 307 23.20 8.48 29.62
C ASP A 307 24.06 9.01 30.78
N GLY A 308 23.69 8.67 32.02
CA GLY A 308 24.45 9.14 33.18
C GLY A 308 25.85 8.52 33.28
N SER A 309 26.05 7.34 32.69
CA SER A 309 27.25 6.51 32.82
C SER A 309 28.44 7.11 32.09
N THR A 310 29.54 7.23 32.81
CA THR A 310 30.82 7.67 32.23
C THR A 310 31.69 6.51 31.76
N VAL A 311 31.24 5.26 31.93
CA VAL A 311 32.08 4.06 31.75
C VAL A 311 31.52 3.11 30.69
N VAL A 312 30.20 3.06 30.55
CA VAL A 312 29.51 2.17 29.61
C VAL A 312 28.36 2.91 28.95
N ASN A 313 28.14 2.66 27.67
CA ASN A 313 26.90 3.05 27.00
C ASN A 313 25.79 2.06 27.42
N CYS A 314 24.82 2.55 28.17
CA CYS A 314 23.73 1.75 28.72
C CYS A 314 22.80 1.18 27.64
N ALA A 315 22.61 1.87 26.51
CA ALA A 315 21.82 1.37 25.39
C ALA A 315 22.45 0.12 24.77
N ASN A 316 23.78 0.10 24.61
CA ASN A 316 24.53 -1.08 24.19
C ASN A 316 24.39 -2.23 25.21
N LEU A 317 24.56 -1.94 26.50
CA LEU A 317 24.50 -2.95 27.57
C LEU A 317 23.09 -3.55 27.75
N ARG A 318 22.05 -2.74 27.58
CA ARG A 318 20.64 -3.11 27.82
C ARG A 318 19.87 -3.50 26.56
N THR A 319 20.51 -3.41 25.39
CA THR A 319 19.91 -3.76 24.10
C THR A 319 18.55 -3.10 23.93
N GLY A 320 18.51 -1.77 24.09
CA GLY A 320 17.32 -0.95 23.97
C GLY A 320 17.67 0.53 23.86
N ALA A 321 16.67 1.38 23.96
CA ALA A 321 16.86 2.83 24.06
C ALA A 321 15.92 3.40 25.12
N TRP A 322 16.44 4.28 25.97
CA TRP A 322 15.71 4.79 27.12
C TRP A 322 16.36 6.04 27.68
N TRP A 323 15.70 6.66 28.65
CA TRP A 323 16.28 7.72 29.49
C TRP A 323 17.22 7.12 30.53
N TYR A 324 18.32 6.52 30.08
CA TYR A 324 19.22 5.78 30.96
C TYR A 324 19.98 6.70 31.93
N ARG A 325 20.15 6.21 33.16
CA ARG A 325 20.97 6.82 34.21
C ARG A 325 22.24 5.99 34.45
N PHE A 326 22.20 4.97 35.33
CA PHE A 326 23.34 4.06 35.57
C PHE A 326 22.92 2.60 35.88
N CYS A 327 22.26 1.85 35.00
CA CYS A 327 21.68 2.24 33.72
C CYS A 327 20.17 2.43 33.85
N ASN A 328 19.47 1.53 34.55
CA ASN A 328 18.02 1.54 34.56
C ASN A 328 17.39 0.83 35.76
N HIS A 329 16.21 1.30 36.15
CA HIS A 329 15.24 0.57 36.97
C HIS A 329 14.06 0.03 36.14
N SER A 330 13.85 0.58 34.93
CA SER A 330 12.89 0.09 33.93
C SER A 330 13.52 0.08 32.53
N ASN A 331 13.16 -0.90 31.68
CA ASN A 331 13.71 -1.04 30.32
C ASN A 331 12.63 -1.53 29.35
N LEU A 332 11.55 -0.76 29.20
CA LEU A 332 10.35 -1.18 28.45
C LEU A 332 10.60 -1.28 26.93
N ASN A 333 11.67 -0.65 26.45
CA ASN A 333 12.16 -0.72 25.07
C ASN A 333 13.32 -1.71 24.90
N GLY A 334 13.61 -2.53 25.91
CA GLY A 334 14.60 -3.58 25.80
C GLY A 334 14.15 -4.73 24.89
N LYS A 335 15.03 -5.71 24.75
CA LYS A 335 14.71 -7.02 24.18
C LYS A 335 13.50 -7.64 24.90
N TRP A 336 12.53 -8.13 24.10
CA TRP A 336 11.25 -8.67 24.56
C TRP A 336 11.42 -9.96 25.35
#